data_AF-A0A3S5BLM9-F1
#
_entry.id   AF-A0A3S5BLM9-F1
#
_cell.length_a   1.000
_cell.length_b   1.000
_cell.length_c   1.000
_cell.angle_alpha   90.00
_cell.angle_beta   90.00
_cell.angle_gamma   90.00
#
_symmetry.space_group_name_H-M   'P 1'
#
loop_
_entity.id
_entity.type
_entity.pdbx_description
1 polymer ?
#
loop_
_entity_poly.entity_id
_entity_poly.type
_entity_poly.pdbx_seq_one_letter_code
_entity_poly.pdbx_strand_id
1 'polypeptide(L)'
;MLAPIGFELPNPLSPESHPPSNIPVFLKHQVYDNPDVFSKVDQHAIRVAESEYPSFRDLLWDLVFRYKLSELERARVIFRWMTSKDMFKIQFKSVFPGTPEEVLLSFKQNKGTFARIFEAMCSYSGIYCKTISGYAKGVDYLPGDGFSGQPPNHSWNVIFIQGSWQLVDAHWATRYLSFGHNVPENVVYEYDDFYFIMEPQQT
;
A
#
# COMPACT_ATOMS: atom_id res chain seq x y z
N MET A 1 16.11 2.27 11.85
CA MET A 1 17.58 2.11 11.67
C MET A 1 17.96 2.73 10.33
N LEU A 2 19.08 3.46 10.24
CA LEU A 2 19.48 4.10 8.98
C LEU A 2 20.07 3.10 7.99
N ALA A 3 19.96 3.37 6.69
CA ALA A 3 20.54 2.49 5.70
C ALA A 3 22.09 2.52 5.76
N PRO A 4 22.76 1.38 5.55
CA PRO A 4 24.22 1.28 5.45
C PRO A 4 24.78 2.25 4.41
N ILE A 5 26.00 2.76 4.60
CA ILE A 5 26.59 3.79 3.73
C ILE A 5 26.60 3.39 2.24
N GLY A 6 26.83 2.11 1.93
CA GLY A 6 26.87 1.60 0.55
C GLY A 6 25.52 1.15 -0.04
N PHE A 7 24.41 1.30 0.68
CA PHE A 7 23.09 0.95 0.13
C PHE A 7 22.60 2.05 -0.82
N GLU A 8 22.20 1.66 -2.03
CA GLU A 8 21.57 2.54 -3.00
C GLU A 8 20.14 2.06 -3.27
N LEU A 9 19.22 3.00 -3.42
CA LEU A 9 17.85 2.67 -3.82
C LEU A 9 17.87 2.07 -5.23
N PRO A 10 17.14 0.98 -5.46
CA PRO A 10 16.92 0.52 -6.82
C PRO A 10 16.25 1.60 -7.66
N ASN A 11 16.50 1.58 -8.96
CA ASN A 11 15.74 2.43 -9.88
C ASN A 11 14.25 2.02 -9.83
N PRO A 12 13.32 2.99 -9.87
CA PRO A 12 11.91 2.68 -9.97
C PRO A 12 11.64 1.90 -11.26
N LEU A 13 10.67 0.99 -11.21
CA LEU A 13 10.26 0.23 -12.39
C LEU A 13 9.82 1.17 -13.52
N SER A 14 10.29 0.87 -14.74
CA SER A 14 9.95 1.68 -15.92
C SER A 14 8.46 1.54 -16.25
N PRO A 15 7.75 2.64 -16.53
CA PRO A 15 6.40 2.59 -17.07
C PRO A 15 6.32 1.92 -18.45
N GLU A 16 7.42 1.71 -19.17
CA GLU A 16 7.40 1.02 -20.46
C GLU A 16 7.51 -0.50 -20.33
N SER A 17 8.03 -0.98 -19.20
CA SER A 17 8.04 -2.40 -18.87
C SER A 17 6.72 -2.75 -18.17
N HIS A 18 5.79 -3.36 -18.88
CA HIS A 18 4.51 -3.74 -18.31
C HIS A 18 4.28 -5.25 -18.42
N PRO A 19 3.91 -5.90 -17.30
CA PRO A 19 3.39 -7.26 -17.35
C PRO A 19 2.15 -7.32 -18.26
N PRO A 20 1.87 -8.49 -18.88
CA PRO A 20 0.70 -8.66 -19.73
C PRO A 20 -0.59 -8.36 -18.97
N SER A 21 -1.57 -7.75 -19.66
CA SER A 21 -2.88 -7.39 -19.10
C SER A 21 -3.82 -8.60 -18.98
N ASN A 22 -3.37 -9.63 -18.26
CA ASN A 22 -4.12 -10.85 -18.04
C ASN A 22 -5.03 -10.71 -16.80
N ILE A 23 -6.12 -11.48 -16.79
CA ILE A 23 -7.02 -11.62 -15.63
C ILE A 23 -6.24 -12.28 -14.47
N PRO A 24 -6.55 -11.98 -13.20
CA PRO A 24 -5.98 -12.69 -12.07
C PRO A 24 -6.12 -14.22 -12.25
N VAL A 25 -5.00 -14.94 -12.13
CA VAL A 25 -4.94 -16.39 -12.34
C VAL A 25 -5.05 -17.20 -11.05
N PHE A 26 -5.01 -16.52 -9.89
CA PHE A 26 -5.24 -17.12 -8.59
C PHE A 26 -6.07 -16.21 -7.68
N LEU A 27 -6.79 -16.88 -6.78
CA LEU A 27 -7.60 -16.32 -5.71
C LEU A 27 -6.75 -16.18 -4.44
N LYS A 28 -7.21 -15.35 -3.50
CA LYS A 28 -6.43 -14.99 -2.29
C LYS A 28 -6.06 -16.22 -1.46
N HIS A 29 -7.04 -17.08 -1.22
CA HIS A 29 -6.85 -18.33 -0.47
C HIS A 29 -5.87 -19.30 -1.14
N GLN A 30 -5.64 -19.19 -2.45
CA GLN A 30 -4.63 -19.99 -3.15
C GLN A 30 -3.20 -19.47 -2.92
N VAL A 31 -3.06 -18.24 -2.41
CA VAL A 31 -1.78 -17.63 -2.03
C VAL A 31 -1.46 -17.89 -0.56
N TYR A 32 -2.44 -17.66 0.32
CA TYR A 32 -2.36 -17.92 1.74
C TYR A 32 -3.76 -18.09 2.36
N ASP A 33 -3.90 -19.04 3.30
CA ASP A 33 -5.19 -19.34 3.95
C ASP A 33 -5.46 -18.49 5.20
N ASN A 34 -4.41 -18.11 5.94
CA ASN A 34 -4.52 -17.35 7.17
C ASN A 34 -3.49 -16.21 7.15
N PRO A 35 -3.88 -14.94 7.39
CA PRO A 35 -2.95 -13.81 7.43
C PRO A 35 -1.85 -13.92 8.49
N ASP A 36 -1.98 -14.76 9.51
CA ASP A 36 -0.95 -15.01 10.55
C ASP A 36 0.41 -15.42 9.96
N VAL A 37 0.44 -15.93 8.73
CA VAL A 37 1.68 -16.20 7.99
C VAL A 37 2.55 -14.94 7.84
N PHE A 38 1.93 -13.75 7.83
CA PHE A 38 2.59 -12.46 7.75
C PHE A 38 2.89 -11.81 9.11
N SER A 39 2.56 -12.46 10.23
CA SER A 39 2.72 -11.88 11.59
C SER A 39 4.08 -11.20 11.83
N LYS A 40 5.19 -11.82 11.41
CA LYS A 40 6.54 -11.23 11.53
C LYS A 40 6.75 -10.03 10.62
N VAL A 41 6.21 -10.09 9.41
CA VAL A 41 6.27 -9.00 8.41
C VAL A 41 5.46 -7.81 8.89
N ASP A 42 4.26 -8.06 9.41
CA ASP A 42 3.34 -7.04 9.90
C ASP A 42 3.89 -6.36 11.16
N GLN A 43 4.40 -7.13 12.12
CA GLN A 43 5.08 -6.56 13.30
C GLN A 43 6.29 -5.71 12.91
N HIS A 44 7.01 -6.08 11.84
CA HIS A 44 8.10 -5.26 11.33
C HIS A 44 7.60 -3.94 10.74
N ALA A 45 6.58 -4.00 9.90
CA ALA A 45 5.95 -2.80 9.32
C ALA A 45 5.44 -1.83 10.40
N ILE A 46 4.80 -2.33 11.46
CA ILE A 46 4.29 -1.54 12.58
C ILE A 46 5.44 -0.82 13.32
N ARG A 47 6.51 -1.54 13.67
CA ARG A 47 7.69 -0.92 14.33
C ARG A 47 8.34 0.17 13.46
N VAL A 48 8.39 -0.06 12.15
CA VAL A 48 8.90 0.95 11.20
C VAL A 48 7.94 2.14 11.10
N ALA A 49 6.63 1.93 11.20
CA ALA A 49 5.63 3.00 11.18
C ALA A 49 5.72 3.92 12.40
N GLU A 50 6.10 3.39 13.57
CA GLU A 50 6.35 4.16 14.80
C GLU A 50 7.66 4.96 14.75
N SER A 51 8.55 4.65 13.82
CA SER A 51 9.85 5.31 13.67
C SER A 51 9.80 6.50 12.70
N GLU A 52 10.79 7.39 12.82
CA GLU A 52 11.05 8.47 11.88
C GLU A 52 12.35 8.22 11.10
N TYR A 53 12.33 8.62 9.82
CA TYR A 53 13.45 8.41 8.90
C TYR A 53 13.80 9.73 8.22
N PRO A 54 15.09 10.06 8.08
CA PRO A 54 15.50 11.33 7.50
C PRO A 54 15.31 11.40 5.99
N SER A 55 15.22 10.26 5.30
CA SER A 55 15.06 10.15 3.85
C SER A 55 14.18 8.95 3.47
N PHE A 56 13.63 8.95 2.25
CA PHE A 56 12.89 7.80 1.70
C PHE A 56 13.80 6.58 1.56
N ARG A 57 15.08 6.78 1.25
CA ARG A 57 16.10 5.71 1.20
C ARG A 57 16.21 4.96 2.51
N ASP A 58 16.31 5.68 3.63
CA ASP A 58 16.46 5.05 4.95
C ASP A 58 15.18 4.32 5.37
N LEU A 59 14.02 4.91 5.06
CA LEU A 59 12.71 4.28 5.26
C LEU A 59 12.60 2.97 4.48
N LEU A 60 12.82 3.02 3.16
CA LEU A 60 12.61 1.85 2.30
C LEU A 60 13.64 0.76 2.56
N TRP A 61 14.87 1.13 2.94
CA TRP A 61 15.85 0.14 3.36
C TRP A 61 15.38 -0.63 4.59
N ASP A 62 15.00 0.06 5.68
CA ASP A 62 14.60 -0.61 6.92
C ASP A 62 13.31 -1.43 6.70
N LEU A 63 12.38 -0.89 5.91
CA LEU A 63 11.09 -1.51 5.63
C LEU A 63 11.20 -2.75 4.74
N VAL A 64 11.92 -2.65 3.61
CA VAL A 64 11.87 -3.63 2.51
C VAL A 64 13.18 -4.40 2.34
N PHE A 65 14.33 -3.72 2.40
CA PHE A 65 15.62 -4.31 1.99
C PHE A 65 16.46 -4.86 3.14
N ARG A 66 16.10 -4.55 4.40
CA ARG A 66 16.78 -5.06 5.59
C ARG A 66 16.69 -6.58 5.71
N TYR A 67 15.59 -7.16 5.25
CA TYR A 67 15.36 -8.59 5.24
C TYR A 67 15.15 -9.10 3.80
N LYS A 68 15.45 -10.38 3.59
CA LYS A 68 15.21 -11.03 2.30
C LYS A 68 13.73 -11.43 2.19
N LEU A 69 12.88 -10.47 1.81
CA LEU A 69 11.45 -10.66 1.60
C LEU A 69 11.14 -11.14 0.18
N SER A 70 10.18 -12.05 0.05
CA SER A 70 9.52 -12.41 -1.22
C SER A 70 8.73 -11.24 -1.80
N GLU A 71 8.33 -11.31 -3.07
CA GLU A 71 7.51 -10.26 -3.71
C GLU A 71 6.22 -9.98 -2.94
N LEU A 72 5.56 -11.05 -2.49
CA LEU A 72 4.34 -10.99 -1.69
C LEU A 72 4.57 -10.30 -0.34
N GLU A 73 5.61 -10.69 0.38
CA GLU A 73 5.95 -10.09 1.68
C GLU A 73 6.37 -8.62 1.54
N ARG A 74 7.02 -8.23 0.42
CA ARG A 74 7.33 -6.82 0.15
C ARG A 74 6.07 -6.00 -0.07
N ALA A 75 5.10 -6.52 -0.84
CA ALA A 75 3.83 -5.83 -1.00
C ALA A 75 3.09 -5.73 0.34
N ARG A 76 3.10 -6.80 1.13
CA ARG A 76 2.46 -6.84 2.46
C ARG A 76 3.10 -5.86 3.44
N VAL A 77 4.44 -5.82 3.52
CA VAL A 77 5.13 -4.93 4.47
C VAL A 77 4.89 -3.46 4.15
N ILE A 78 4.83 -3.09 2.86
CA ILE A 78 4.50 -1.74 2.41
C ILE A 78 3.05 -1.41 2.75
N PHE A 79 2.13 -2.31 2.41
CA PHE A 79 0.71 -2.16 2.71
C PHE A 79 0.48 -1.94 4.20
N ARG A 80 1.01 -2.84 5.05
CA ARG A 80 0.84 -2.76 6.50
C ARG A 80 1.51 -1.54 7.11
N TRP A 81 2.64 -1.09 6.56
CA TRP A 81 3.28 0.14 7.01
C TRP A 81 2.39 1.35 6.71
N MET A 82 1.82 1.43 5.51
CA MET A 82 0.93 2.53 5.13
C MET A 82 -0.34 2.57 5.99
N THR A 83 -0.91 1.42 6.32
CA THR A 83 -2.13 1.36 7.12
C THR A 83 -1.87 1.65 8.61
N SER A 84 -0.63 1.45 9.07
CA SER A 84 -0.22 1.75 10.45
C SER A 84 0.41 3.14 10.63
N LYS A 85 0.86 3.80 9.55
CA LYS A 85 1.55 5.10 9.61
C LYS A 85 0.55 6.25 9.55
N ASP A 86 0.70 7.18 10.49
CA ASP A 86 0.05 8.49 10.37
C ASP A 86 0.70 9.30 9.24
N MET A 87 0.09 9.22 8.05
CA MET A 87 0.58 9.86 6.83
C MET A 87 0.66 11.39 6.95
N PHE A 88 -0.14 12.01 7.83
CA PHE A 88 -0.10 13.46 8.08
C PHE A 88 1.12 13.87 8.91
N LYS A 89 1.79 12.92 9.59
CA LYS A 89 2.97 13.19 10.42
C LYS A 89 4.30 12.86 9.76
N ILE A 90 4.34 12.21 8.60
CA ILE A 90 5.60 11.87 7.89
C ILE A 90 6.48 13.12 7.67
N GLN A 91 7.78 13.05 7.94
CA GLN A 91 8.71 14.14 7.66
C GLN A 91 10.01 13.59 7.08
N PHE A 92 10.66 14.36 6.23
CA PHE A 92 11.98 14.08 5.67
C PHE A 92 12.86 15.31 5.83
N LYS A 93 14.18 15.12 5.96
CA LYS A 93 15.13 16.23 6.15
C LYS A 93 15.27 17.12 4.92
N SER A 94 15.12 16.56 3.72
CA SER A 94 15.23 17.28 2.46
C SER A 94 14.28 16.68 1.44
N VAL A 95 13.59 17.53 0.69
CA VAL A 95 12.54 17.14 -0.25
C VAL A 95 12.74 17.96 -1.51
N PHE A 96 12.82 17.29 -2.65
CA PHE A 96 13.04 17.93 -3.95
C PHE A 96 11.92 17.54 -4.93
N PRO A 97 11.60 18.40 -5.91
CA PRO A 97 10.61 18.04 -6.94
C PRO A 97 10.98 16.76 -7.68
N GLY A 98 9.99 15.89 -7.90
CA GLY A 98 10.14 14.61 -8.60
C GLY A 98 10.71 13.47 -7.75
N THR A 99 10.87 13.67 -6.44
CA THR A 99 11.37 12.63 -5.51
C THR A 99 10.23 11.83 -4.87
N PRO A 100 10.46 10.58 -4.44
CA PRO A 100 9.46 9.83 -3.68
C PRO A 100 9.09 10.52 -2.36
N GLU A 101 10.00 11.26 -1.73
CA GLU A 101 9.71 12.09 -0.56
C GLU A 101 8.61 13.13 -0.85
N GLU A 102 8.65 13.79 -2.02
CA GLU A 102 7.59 14.72 -2.44
C GLU A 102 6.25 14.00 -2.58
N VAL A 103 6.23 12.81 -3.18
CA VAL A 103 5.01 12.01 -3.34
C VAL A 103 4.39 11.68 -1.98
N LEU A 104 5.18 11.20 -1.03
CA LEU A 104 4.71 10.87 0.32
C LEU A 104 4.18 12.12 1.05
N LEU A 105 4.87 13.25 0.95
CA LEU A 105 4.47 14.50 1.60
C LEU A 105 3.29 15.21 0.92
N SER A 106 3.00 14.91 -0.34
CA SER A 106 1.85 15.47 -1.06
C SER A 106 0.51 15.11 -0.38
N PHE A 107 0.46 14.03 0.40
CA PHE A 107 -0.70 13.64 1.20
C PHE A 107 -1.10 14.73 2.20
N LYS A 108 -0.12 15.34 2.88
CA LYS A 108 -0.37 16.43 3.84
C LYS A 108 -1.03 17.65 3.22
N GLN A 109 -0.80 17.85 1.92
CA GLN A 109 -1.33 18.97 1.17
C GLN A 109 -2.67 18.65 0.51
N ASN A 110 -3.28 17.50 0.83
CA ASN A 110 -4.47 16.97 0.16
C ASN A 110 -4.31 16.81 -1.37
N LYS A 111 -3.06 16.61 -1.84
CA LYS A 111 -2.74 16.42 -3.27
C LYS A 111 -2.35 14.97 -3.59
N GLY A 112 -1.96 14.21 -2.58
CA GLY A 112 -1.61 12.79 -2.70
C GLY A 112 -2.77 11.89 -2.28
N THR A 113 -2.82 10.69 -2.86
CA THR A 113 -3.71 9.60 -2.44
C THR A 113 -2.89 8.46 -1.87
N PHE A 114 -3.49 7.61 -1.03
CA PHE A 114 -2.86 6.36 -0.61
C PHE A 114 -2.42 5.53 -1.80
N ALA A 115 -3.24 5.45 -2.86
CA ALA A 115 -2.91 4.66 -4.03
C ALA A 115 -1.62 5.12 -4.74
N ARG A 116 -1.41 6.44 -4.86
CA ARG A 116 -0.20 7.02 -5.47
C ARG A 116 1.04 6.77 -4.64
N ILE A 117 0.92 6.81 -3.31
CA ILE A 117 2.04 6.54 -2.39
C ILE A 117 2.41 5.06 -2.43
N PHE A 118 1.42 4.18 -2.42
CA PHE A 118 1.62 2.74 -2.50
C PHE A 118 2.29 2.35 -3.82
N GLU A 119 1.85 2.92 -4.94
CA GLU A 119 2.47 2.75 -6.25
C GLU A 119 3.94 3.19 -6.28
N ALA A 120 4.24 4.37 -5.71
CA ALA A 120 5.62 4.85 -5.60
C ALA A 120 6.50 3.89 -4.79
N MET A 121 6.03 3.45 -3.62
CA MET A 121 6.79 2.50 -2.77
C MET A 121 7.00 1.14 -3.46
N CYS A 122 5.97 0.62 -4.14
CA CYS A 122 6.07 -0.62 -4.91
C CYS A 122 7.09 -0.52 -6.04
N SER A 123 7.09 0.60 -6.78
CA SER A 123 8.01 0.83 -7.90
C SER A 123 9.48 0.75 -7.47
N TYR A 124 9.84 1.38 -6.34
CA TYR A 124 11.19 1.28 -5.77
C TYR A 124 11.49 -0.07 -5.10
N SER A 125 10.48 -0.91 -4.89
CA SER A 125 10.60 -2.24 -4.28
C SER A 125 10.63 -3.39 -5.31
N GLY A 126 10.58 -3.05 -6.60
CA GLY A 126 10.55 -4.00 -7.70
C GLY A 126 9.21 -4.70 -7.88
N ILE A 127 8.11 -4.11 -7.39
CA ILE A 127 6.75 -4.62 -7.58
C ILE A 127 6.05 -3.76 -8.61
N TYR A 128 5.63 -4.35 -9.72
CA TYR A 128 4.78 -3.64 -10.68
C TYR A 128 3.45 -3.32 -10.01
N CYS A 129 3.14 -2.03 -9.95
CA CYS A 129 1.93 -1.52 -9.34
C CYS A 129 1.32 -0.47 -10.26
N LYS A 130 -0.01 -0.45 -10.38
CA LYS A 130 -0.74 0.58 -11.10
C LYS A 130 -1.86 1.13 -10.24
N THR A 131 -2.00 2.44 -10.21
CA THR A 131 -3.19 3.10 -9.64
C THR A 131 -4.36 3.02 -10.62
N ILE A 132 -5.52 2.57 -10.14
CA ILE A 132 -6.80 2.58 -10.86
C ILE A 132 -7.72 3.58 -10.17
N SER A 133 -8.29 4.50 -10.94
CA SER A 133 -9.33 5.42 -10.48
C SER A 133 -10.69 4.91 -10.90
N GLY A 134 -11.62 4.86 -9.95
CA GLY A 134 -12.98 4.38 -10.19
C GLY A 134 -13.96 4.88 -9.14
N TYR A 135 -14.98 4.06 -8.88
CA TYR A 135 -16.09 4.43 -8.02
C TYR A 135 -16.20 3.46 -6.85
N ALA A 136 -16.36 4.02 -5.66
CA ALA A 136 -16.71 3.27 -4.47
C ALA A 136 -17.90 3.92 -3.76
N LYS A 137 -18.75 3.09 -3.15
CA LYS A 137 -19.89 3.58 -2.36
C LYS A 137 -19.35 4.25 -1.10
N GLY A 138 -19.59 5.55 -0.97
CA GLY A 138 -19.23 6.32 0.21
C GLY A 138 -20.15 6.01 1.40
N VAL A 139 -19.81 6.56 2.56
CA VAL A 139 -20.63 6.45 3.78
C VAL A 139 -22.00 7.16 3.65
N ASP A 140 -22.10 8.04 2.67
CA ASP A 140 -23.27 8.84 2.29
C ASP A 140 -24.13 8.17 1.22
N TYR A 141 -23.70 7.04 0.65
CA TYR A 141 -24.48 6.30 -0.34
C TYR A 141 -25.70 5.62 0.29
N LEU A 142 -26.89 5.93 -0.22
CA LEU A 142 -28.14 5.28 0.16
C LEU A 142 -28.60 4.30 -0.92
N PRO A 143 -29.14 3.12 -0.55
CA PRO A 143 -29.77 2.23 -1.51
C PRO A 143 -30.86 2.97 -2.31
N GLY A 144 -30.70 3.00 -3.64
CA GLY A 144 -31.59 3.74 -4.53
C GLY A 144 -30.97 5.01 -5.13
N ASP A 145 -29.81 5.44 -4.64
CA ASP A 145 -29.04 6.52 -5.26
C ASP A 145 -28.64 6.12 -6.69
N GLY A 146 -29.02 6.98 -7.64
CA GLY A 146 -28.71 6.81 -9.05
C GLY A 146 -27.25 7.15 -9.36
N PHE A 147 -26.63 6.38 -10.25
CA PHE A 147 -25.29 6.71 -10.75
C PHE A 147 -25.40 7.79 -11.85
N SER A 148 -24.97 9.01 -11.53
CA SER A 148 -25.13 10.20 -12.39
C SER A 148 -23.83 10.67 -13.03
N GLY A 149 -22.98 9.75 -13.51
CA GLY A 149 -21.78 10.10 -14.29
C GLY A 149 -20.79 11.02 -13.57
N GLN A 150 -20.81 11.02 -12.24
CA GLN A 150 -19.88 11.77 -11.40
C GLN A 150 -18.43 11.42 -11.75
N PRO A 151 -17.43 12.29 -11.48
CA PRO A 151 -16.04 11.88 -11.60
C PRO A 151 -15.72 10.71 -10.64
N PRO A 152 -14.74 9.85 -10.97
CA PRO A 152 -14.24 8.82 -10.05
C PRO A 152 -13.98 9.39 -8.66
N ASN A 153 -14.55 8.77 -7.64
CA ASN A 153 -14.49 9.24 -6.26
C ASN A 153 -13.50 8.45 -5.40
N HIS A 154 -12.85 7.43 -5.96
CA HIS A 154 -11.92 6.57 -5.25
C HIS A 154 -10.81 6.03 -6.15
N SER A 155 -9.69 5.62 -5.55
CA SER A 155 -8.57 5.00 -6.24
C SER A 155 -7.99 3.86 -5.42
N TRP A 156 -7.66 2.75 -6.08
CA TRP A 156 -7.00 1.57 -5.53
C TRP A 156 -5.82 1.16 -6.41
N ASN A 157 -5.10 0.13 -6.01
CA ASN A 157 -3.96 -0.39 -6.76
C ASN A 157 -4.22 -1.79 -7.30
N VAL A 158 -3.54 -2.11 -8.39
CA VAL A 158 -3.28 -3.49 -8.80
C VAL A 158 -1.79 -3.75 -8.80
N ILE A 159 -1.37 -4.86 -8.21
CA ILE A 159 0.03 -5.29 -8.15
C ILE A 159 0.22 -6.57 -8.94
N PHE A 160 1.36 -6.71 -9.62
CA PHE A 160 1.71 -7.94 -10.32
C PHE A 160 2.66 -8.76 -9.45
N ILE A 161 2.19 -9.91 -8.98
CA ILE A 161 2.94 -10.83 -8.12
C ILE A 161 2.75 -12.24 -8.63
N GLN A 162 3.84 -13.01 -8.71
CA GLN A 162 3.80 -14.42 -9.12
C GLN A 162 3.06 -14.66 -10.45
N GLY A 163 3.19 -13.74 -11.41
CA GLY A 163 2.55 -13.87 -12.72
C GLY A 163 1.07 -13.44 -12.79
N SER A 164 0.51 -12.89 -11.71
CA SER A 164 -0.90 -12.49 -11.64
C SER A 164 -1.06 -11.05 -11.17
N TRP A 165 -2.02 -10.33 -11.74
CA TRP A 165 -2.49 -9.06 -11.20
C TRP A 165 -3.38 -9.30 -9.99
N GLN A 166 -3.22 -8.52 -8.93
CA GLN A 166 -3.97 -8.64 -7.68
C GLN A 166 -4.38 -7.26 -7.15
N LEU A 167 -5.60 -7.15 -6.60
CA LEU A 167 -6.17 -5.88 -6.14
C LEU A 167 -5.71 -5.55 -4.72
N VAL A 168 -5.32 -4.30 -4.46
CA VAL A 168 -4.97 -3.79 -3.13
C VAL A 168 -5.58 -2.42 -2.91
N ASP A 169 -6.19 -2.20 -1.74
CA ASP A 169 -6.76 -0.90 -1.34
C ASP A 169 -6.26 -0.45 0.04
N ALA A 170 -5.16 0.29 0.05
CA ALA A 170 -4.58 0.82 1.29
C ALA A 170 -5.46 1.90 1.96
N HIS A 171 -6.33 2.60 1.22
CA HIS A 171 -7.13 3.68 1.80
C HIS A 171 -8.24 3.11 2.69
N TRP A 172 -8.98 2.11 2.20
CA TRP A 172 -10.06 1.49 2.96
C TRP A 172 -9.56 0.72 4.18
N ALA A 173 -8.42 0.05 4.02
CA ALA A 173 -7.71 -0.61 5.10
C ALA A 173 -7.36 0.37 6.25
N THR A 174 -6.85 1.56 5.91
CA THR A 174 -6.46 2.58 6.91
C THR A 174 -7.65 3.19 7.65
N ARG A 175 -8.80 3.35 6.97
CA ARG A 175 -10.01 3.92 7.59
C ARG A 175 -10.50 3.08 8.76
N TYR A 176 -10.52 1.75 8.61
CA TYR A 176 -11.01 0.85 9.67
C TYR A 176 -10.14 0.89 10.94
N LEU A 177 -8.84 1.08 10.80
CA LEU A 177 -7.92 1.32 11.93
C LEU A 177 -8.23 2.61 12.68
N SER A 178 -8.64 3.67 11.96
CA SER A 178 -8.90 5.00 12.54
C SER A 178 -10.24 5.11 13.27
N PHE A 179 -11.26 4.35 12.85
CA PHE A 179 -12.59 4.35 13.50
C PHE A 179 -12.68 3.34 14.67
N GLY A 180 -11.66 2.52 14.90
CA GLY A 180 -11.70 1.37 15.80
C GLY A 180 -10.97 1.54 17.13
N HIS A 181 -11.10 2.68 17.84
CA HIS A 181 -10.43 2.85 19.15
C HIS A 181 -10.94 1.90 20.26
N ASN A 182 -12.06 1.20 20.05
CA ASN A 182 -12.64 0.22 20.99
C ASN A 182 -12.85 -1.17 20.37
N VAL A 183 -12.27 -1.42 19.19
CA VAL A 183 -12.43 -2.69 18.47
C VAL A 183 -11.23 -3.59 18.81
N PRO A 184 -11.43 -4.89 19.09
CA PRO A 184 -10.33 -5.82 19.30
C PRO A 184 -9.31 -5.78 18.15
N GLU A 185 -8.02 -5.83 18.48
CA GLU A 185 -6.91 -5.75 17.51
C GLU A 185 -7.04 -6.78 16.38
N ASN A 186 -7.52 -7.99 16.70
CA ASN A 186 -7.73 -9.06 15.72
C ASN A 186 -8.78 -8.70 14.65
N VAL A 187 -9.85 -8.00 15.02
CA VAL A 187 -10.89 -7.58 14.06
C VAL A 187 -10.34 -6.52 13.13
N VAL A 188 -9.58 -5.57 13.65
CA VAL A 188 -8.93 -4.52 12.85
C VAL A 188 -7.95 -5.14 11.84
N TYR A 189 -7.22 -6.17 12.27
CA TYR A 189 -6.30 -6.92 11.42
C TYR A 189 -7.01 -7.71 10.31
N GLU A 190 -8.13 -8.39 10.62
CA GLU A 190 -8.94 -9.10 9.63
C GLU A 190 -9.48 -8.16 8.53
N TYR A 191 -9.96 -6.97 8.91
CA TYR A 191 -10.44 -5.97 7.94
C TYR A 191 -9.31 -5.35 7.12
N ASP A 192 -8.14 -5.10 7.70
CA ASP A 192 -6.95 -4.67 6.95
C ASP A 192 -6.57 -5.73 5.89
N ASP A 193 -6.53 -6.99 6.30
CA ASP A 193 -6.20 -8.09 5.40
C ASP A 193 -7.21 -8.24 4.26
N PHE A 194 -8.50 -8.00 4.49
CA PHE A 194 -9.53 -8.04 3.44
C PHE A 194 -9.17 -7.18 2.22
N TYR A 195 -8.57 -6.00 2.42
CA TYR A 195 -8.18 -5.09 1.33
C TYR A 195 -6.81 -5.40 0.71
N PHE A 196 -6.14 -6.46 1.16
CA PHE A 196 -4.89 -6.96 0.57
C PHE A 196 -5.15 -8.21 -0.28
N ILE A 197 -4.86 -8.12 -1.58
CA ILE A 197 -5.09 -9.20 -2.58
C ILE A 197 -6.58 -9.58 -2.58
N MET A 198 -7.43 -8.58 -2.74
CA MET A 198 -8.89 -8.77 -2.75
C MET A 198 -9.33 -9.52 -4.00
N GLU A 199 -10.26 -10.46 -3.84
CA GLU A 199 -10.86 -11.17 -4.96
C GLU A 199 -11.89 -10.26 -5.67
N PRO A 200 -11.86 -10.13 -7.01
CA PRO A 200 -12.77 -9.24 -7.73
C PRO A 200 -14.27 -9.52 -7.53
N GLN A 201 -14.64 -10.73 -7.10
CA GLN A 201 -16.03 -11.09 -6.80
C GLN A 201 -16.53 -10.52 -5.45
N GLN A 202 -15.63 -9.96 -4.64
CA GLN A 202 -15.91 -9.46 -3.30
C GLN A 202 -16.09 -7.93 -3.23
N THR A 203 -15.94 -7.22 -4.36
CA THR A 203 -16.18 -5.77 -4.51
C THR A 203 -17.60 -5.43 -4.94
#